data_AF-A0A936DBY4-F1
#
_entry.id   AF-A0A936DBY4-F1
#
_cell.length_a   1.000
_cell.length_b   1.000
_cell.length_c   1.000
_cell.angle_alpha   90.00
_cell.angle_beta   90.00
_cell.angle_gamma   90.00
#
_symmetry.space_group_name_H-M   'P 1'
#
loop_
_entity.id
_entity.type
_entity.pdbx_description
1 polymer ?
#
loop_
_entity_poly.entity_id
_entity_poly.type
_entity_poly.pdbx_seq_one_letter_code
_entity_poly.pdbx_strand_id
1 'polypeptide(L)'
;MVSTFDPSRAVRLDFPRGAALASNDERLVLVPAAALIELTLEAPSELRVTLGKAVGASLGARVAKRLGGSDGTTKATLEAFLNDLAAEVAAAGLGTLGLERWGKALVATVGNAAVDDDAFLAGMVGAALATATGKDTHAVHIGSADGKARLLIASRGTAERVRGYVAAGESFGSILEKLHGGAA
;
A
#
# COMPACT_ATOMS: atom_id res chain seq x y z
N MET A 1 -16.43 -14.66 -2.13
CA MET A 1 -16.43 -14.28 -3.56
C MET A 1 -15.01 -14.49 -4.05
N VAL A 2 -14.80 -15.29 -5.10
CA VAL A 2 -13.46 -15.53 -5.67
C VAL A 2 -12.98 -14.25 -6.35
N SER A 3 -11.72 -13.86 -6.16
CA SER A 3 -11.14 -12.67 -6.80
C SER A 3 -11.32 -12.74 -8.32
N THR A 4 -11.71 -11.62 -8.94
CA THR A 4 -11.82 -11.49 -10.40
C THR A 4 -10.51 -11.06 -11.04
N PHE A 5 -9.42 -11.00 -10.26
CA PHE A 5 -8.10 -10.68 -10.75
C PHE A 5 -7.60 -11.75 -11.72
N ASP A 6 -7.25 -11.34 -12.94
CA ASP A 6 -6.58 -12.18 -13.92
C ASP A 6 -5.11 -11.78 -14.02
N PRO A 7 -4.17 -12.59 -13.45
CA PRO A 7 -2.75 -12.26 -13.47
C PRO A 7 -2.19 -12.15 -14.89
N SER A 8 -2.75 -12.90 -15.85
CA SER A 8 -2.28 -12.87 -17.25
C SER A 8 -2.58 -11.54 -17.94
N ARG A 9 -3.47 -10.73 -17.37
CA ARG A 9 -3.90 -9.41 -17.90
C ARG A 9 -3.50 -8.25 -17.00
N ALA A 10 -2.76 -8.49 -15.93
CA ALA A 10 -2.32 -7.44 -15.03
C ALA A 10 -1.39 -6.44 -15.74
N VAL A 11 -0.47 -6.96 -16.56
CA VAL A 11 0.44 -6.20 -17.41
C VAL A 11 0.38 -6.75 -18.84
N ARG A 12 0.10 -5.89 -19.80
CA ARG A 12 0.12 -6.19 -21.24
C ARG A 12 1.33 -5.52 -21.88
N LEU A 13 2.16 -6.31 -22.55
CA LEU A 13 3.29 -5.83 -23.34
C LEU A 13 2.87 -5.65 -24.80
N ASP A 14 2.90 -4.42 -25.28
CA ASP A 14 2.64 -4.03 -26.68
C ASP A 14 3.99 -3.76 -27.36
N PHE A 15 4.61 -4.82 -27.88
CA PHE A 15 5.92 -4.73 -28.55
C PHE A 15 5.91 -3.82 -29.78
N PRO A 16 4.91 -3.87 -30.68
CA PRO A 16 4.87 -2.96 -31.84
C PRO A 16 4.91 -1.48 -31.44
N ARG A 17 4.33 -1.12 -30.29
CA ARG A 17 4.32 0.27 -29.77
C ARG A 17 5.36 0.55 -28.68
N GLY A 18 6.18 -0.44 -28.32
CA GLY A 18 7.17 -0.32 -27.24
C GLY A 18 6.56 0.13 -25.91
N ALA A 19 5.42 -0.44 -25.52
CA ALA A 19 4.69 -0.03 -24.32
C ALA A 19 4.37 -1.21 -23.39
N ALA A 20 4.48 -1.00 -22.08
CA ALA A 20 3.81 -1.82 -21.08
C ALA A 20 2.56 -1.07 -20.61
N LEU A 21 1.46 -1.79 -20.48
CA LEU A 21 0.16 -1.23 -20.11
C LEU A 21 -0.44 -2.05 -18.98
N ALA A 22 -0.97 -1.37 -17.97
CA ALA A 22 -1.72 -2.04 -16.92
C ALA A 22 -3.15 -2.39 -17.39
N SER A 23 -3.88 -3.14 -16.57
CA SER A 23 -5.27 -3.54 -16.87
C SER A 23 -6.25 -2.38 -17.10
N ASN A 24 -5.91 -1.17 -16.65
CA ASN A 24 -6.67 0.06 -16.87
C ASN A 24 -6.17 0.90 -18.06
N ASP A 25 -5.26 0.38 -18.89
CA ASP A 25 -4.54 1.07 -19.98
C ASP A 25 -3.56 2.16 -19.52
N GLU A 26 -3.23 2.22 -18.22
CA GLU A 26 -2.15 3.06 -17.70
C GLU A 26 -0.80 2.61 -18.26
N ARG A 27 0.04 3.57 -18.65
CA ARG A 27 1.39 3.29 -19.16
C ARG A 27 2.33 2.94 -18.01
N LEU A 28 3.00 1.81 -18.14
CA LEU A 28 3.97 1.30 -17.19
C LEU A 28 5.38 1.28 -17.79
N VAL A 29 6.37 1.25 -16.90
CA VAL A 29 7.77 1.04 -17.24
C VAL A 29 8.30 -0.07 -16.32
N LEU A 30 8.98 -1.05 -16.92
CA LEU A 30 9.71 -2.06 -16.15
C LEU A 30 11.04 -1.45 -15.71
N VAL A 31 11.24 -1.34 -14.40
CA VAL A 31 12.44 -0.78 -13.80
C VAL A 31 13.09 -1.83 -12.91
N PRO A 32 14.42 -2.04 -12.97
CA PRO A 32 15.12 -2.90 -12.03
C PRO A 32 14.89 -2.42 -10.58
N ALA A 33 14.55 -3.35 -9.67
CA ALA A 33 14.31 -3.00 -8.27
C ALA A 33 15.51 -2.26 -7.64
N ALA A 34 16.74 -2.67 -7.95
CA ALA A 34 17.95 -2.00 -7.49
C ALA A 34 18.01 -0.52 -7.87
N ALA A 35 17.61 -0.15 -9.09
CA ALA A 35 17.59 1.25 -9.52
C ALA A 35 16.51 2.06 -8.78
N LEU A 36 15.36 1.43 -8.48
CA LEU A 36 14.32 2.07 -7.68
C LEU A 36 14.74 2.24 -6.21
N ILE A 37 15.47 1.27 -5.65
CA ILE A 37 16.07 1.35 -4.31
C ILE A 37 17.08 2.49 -4.26
N GLU A 38 18.02 2.56 -5.20
CA GLU A 38 19.01 3.65 -5.29
C GLU A 38 18.32 5.02 -5.36
N LEU A 39 17.26 5.15 -6.18
CA LEU A 39 16.47 6.37 -6.25
C LEU A 39 15.87 6.75 -4.90
N THR A 40 15.34 5.78 -4.15
CA THR A 40 14.77 6.06 -2.82
C THR A 40 15.83 6.42 -1.77
N LEU A 41 17.02 5.82 -1.83
CA LEU A 41 18.10 6.10 -0.88
C LEU A 41 18.64 7.52 -1.02
N GLU A 42 18.78 8.01 -2.25
CA GLU A 42 19.27 9.36 -2.55
C GLU A 42 18.19 10.45 -2.47
N ALA A 43 16.92 10.05 -2.44
CA ALA A 43 15.79 10.99 -2.44
C ALA A 43 15.55 11.62 -1.04
N PRO A 44 15.22 12.93 -0.99
CA PRO A 44 14.66 13.56 0.20
C PRO A 44 13.44 12.79 0.72
N SER A 45 13.20 12.83 2.02
CA SER A 45 12.09 12.11 2.68
C SER A 45 10.73 12.39 2.03
N GLU A 46 10.48 13.64 1.63
CA GLU A 46 9.22 14.07 1.03
C GLU A 46 9.02 13.44 -0.35
N LEU A 47 10.12 13.26 -1.09
CA LEU A 47 10.11 12.65 -2.42
C LEU A 47 9.87 11.14 -2.33
N ARG A 48 10.46 10.46 -1.34
CA ARG A 48 10.17 9.04 -1.07
C ARG A 48 8.70 8.80 -0.78
N VAL A 49 8.09 9.63 0.08
CA VAL A 49 6.66 9.59 0.37
C VAL A 49 5.84 9.84 -0.90
N THR A 50 6.22 10.84 -1.70
CA THR A 50 5.50 11.21 -2.93
C THR A 50 5.56 10.10 -3.97
N LEU A 51 6.73 9.49 -4.15
CA LEU A 51 6.93 8.34 -5.03
C LEU A 51 6.08 7.15 -4.58
N GLY A 52 6.14 6.80 -3.29
CA GLY A 52 5.29 5.76 -2.70
C GLY A 52 3.81 6.03 -2.96
N LYS A 53 3.34 7.26 -2.70
CA LYS A 53 1.95 7.65 -2.95
C LYS A 53 1.55 7.52 -4.42
N ALA A 54 2.40 7.92 -5.36
CA ALA A 54 2.10 7.81 -6.80
C ALA A 54 1.93 6.35 -7.22
N VAL A 55 2.85 5.47 -6.79
CA VAL A 55 2.76 4.02 -7.02
C VAL A 55 1.49 3.45 -6.37
N GLY A 56 1.24 3.79 -5.10
CA GLY A 56 0.05 3.35 -4.38
C GLY A 56 -1.25 3.75 -5.06
N ALA A 57 -1.37 5.01 -5.47
CA ALA A 57 -2.56 5.52 -6.16
C ALA A 57 -2.83 4.76 -7.47
N SER A 58 -1.78 4.48 -8.25
CA SER A 58 -1.86 3.67 -9.46
C SER A 58 -2.44 2.27 -9.18
N LEU A 59 -1.90 1.55 -8.17
CA LEU A 59 -2.42 0.24 -7.75
C LEU A 59 -3.90 0.33 -7.31
N GLY A 60 -4.20 1.30 -6.45
CA GLY A 60 -5.56 1.51 -5.91
C GLY A 60 -6.59 1.85 -6.99
N ALA A 61 -6.21 2.62 -8.01
CA ALA A 61 -7.08 2.96 -9.13
C ALA A 61 -7.45 1.73 -9.97
N ARG A 62 -6.54 0.76 -10.12
CA ARG A 62 -6.83 -0.50 -10.83
C ARG A 62 -7.79 -1.39 -10.06
N VAL A 63 -7.60 -1.51 -8.75
CA VAL A 63 -8.55 -2.19 -7.87
C VAL A 63 -9.93 -1.52 -7.93
N ALA A 64 -9.98 -0.19 -7.81
CA ALA A 64 -11.23 0.55 -7.92
C ALA A 64 -11.94 0.28 -9.24
N LYS A 65 -11.22 0.40 -10.38
CA LYS A 65 -11.81 0.13 -11.71
C LYS A 65 -12.39 -1.29 -11.78
N ARG A 66 -11.69 -2.30 -11.24
CA ARG A 66 -12.15 -3.68 -11.23
C ARG A 66 -13.41 -3.89 -10.38
N LEU A 67 -13.47 -3.22 -9.23
CA LEU A 67 -14.58 -3.36 -8.29
C LEU A 67 -15.78 -2.46 -8.63
N GLY A 68 -15.73 -1.66 -9.70
CA GLY A 68 -16.83 -0.76 -10.09
C GLY A 68 -16.72 0.64 -9.47
N GLY A 69 -15.51 1.16 -9.31
CA GLY A 69 -15.20 2.45 -8.70
C GLY A 69 -15.15 2.40 -7.17
N SER A 70 -15.07 3.58 -6.55
CA SER A 70 -15.05 3.70 -5.08
C SER A 70 -16.35 3.17 -4.43
N ASP A 71 -17.49 3.35 -5.09
CA ASP A 71 -18.78 2.82 -4.62
C ASP A 71 -18.81 1.30 -4.58
N GLY A 72 -18.30 0.65 -5.62
CA GLY A 72 -18.19 -0.81 -5.63
C GLY A 72 -17.13 -1.33 -4.67
N THR A 73 -16.02 -0.60 -4.52
CA THR A 73 -14.95 -0.92 -3.56
C THR A 73 -15.45 -0.86 -2.10
N THR A 74 -16.26 0.14 -1.75
CA THR A 74 -16.80 0.28 -0.39
C THR A 74 -17.90 -0.73 -0.06
N LYS A 75 -18.54 -1.32 -1.08
CA LYS A 75 -19.52 -2.41 -0.94
C LYS A 75 -18.87 -3.80 -0.97
N ALA A 76 -17.64 -3.92 -1.46
CA ALA A 76 -16.90 -5.18 -1.48
C ALA A 76 -16.59 -5.64 -0.04
N THR A 77 -16.46 -6.95 0.15
CA THR A 77 -15.95 -7.48 1.42
C THR A 77 -14.47 -7.10 1.57
N LEU A 78 -14.02 -6.92 2.81
CA LEU A 78 -12.62 -6.61 3.10
C LEU A 78 -11.66 -7.65 2.49
N GLU A 79 -12.04 -8.93 2.55
CA GLU A 79 -11.28 -10.03 1.97
C GLU A 79 -11.17 -9.91 0.44
N ALA A 80 -12.27 -9.64 -0.26
CA ALA A 80 -12.25 -9.49 -1.72
C ALA A 80 -11.38 -8.28 -2.14
N PHE A 81 -11.54 -7.17 -1.44
CA PHE A 81 -10.74 -5.97 -1.68
C PHE A 81 -9.23 -6.22 -1.44
N LEU A 82 -8.88 -6.86 -0.31
CA LEU A 82 -7.49 -7.19 0.01
C LEU A 82 -6.88 -8.15 -1.00
N ASN A 83 -7.62 -9.18 -1.42
CA ASN A 83 -7.13 -10.14 -2.42
C ASN A 83 -6.77 -9.42 -3.73
N ASP A 84 -7.63 -8.52 -4.20
CA ASP A 84 -7.39 -7.75 -5.41
C ASP A 84 -6.22 -6.77 -5.27
N LEU A 85 -6.11 -6.08 -4.13
CA LEU A 85 -5.00 -5.15 -3.89
C LEU A 85 -3.68 -5.90 -3.70
N ALA A 86 -3.66 -7.02 -2.99
CA ALA A 86 -2.48 -7.85 -2.83
C ALA A 86 -2.01 -8.43 -4.17
N ALA A 87 -2.94 -8.82 -5.04
CA ALA A 87 -2.61 -9.27 -6.38
C ALA A 87 -1.99 -8.16 -7.24
N GLU A 88 -2.49 -6.93 -7.13
CA GLU A 88 -1.90 -5.76 -7.81
C GLU A 88 -0.49 -5.42 -7.30
N VAL A 89 -0.26 -5.46 -5.98
CA VAL A 89 1.07 -5.25 -5.37
C VAL A 89 2.05 -6.34 -5.86
N ALA A 90 1.62 -7.59 -5.87
CA ALA A 90 2.43 -8.72 -6.31
C ALA A 90 2.73 -8.65 -7.82
N ALA A 91 1.73 -8.32 -8.65
CA ALA A 91 1.91 -8.19 -10.09
C ALA A 91 2.82 -7.02 -10.48
N ALA A 92 2.85 -5.95 -9.68
CA ALA A 92 3.82 -4.86 -9.82
C ALA A 92 5.23 -5.23 -9.35
N GLY A 93 5.43 -6.43 -8.76
CA GLY A 93 6.72 -6.87 -8.23
C GLY A 93 7.15 -6.13 -6.97
N LEU A 94 6.22 -5.51 -6.24
CA LEU A 94 6.52 -4.68 -5.05
C LEU A 94 6.52 -5.48 -3.74
N GLY A 95 6.12 -6.75 -3.80
CA GLY A 95 6.14 -7.69 -2.68
C GLY A 95 4.80 -8.37 -2.48
N THR A 96 4.52 -8.77 -1.25
CA THR A 96 3.28 -9.41 -0.83
C THR A 96 2.57 -8.53 0.18
N LEU A 97 1.26 -8.31 -0.01
CA LEU A 97 0.43 -7.54 0.91
C LEU A 97 -0.46 -8.46 1.73
N GLY A 98 -0.55 -8.22 3.02
CA GLY A 98 -1.51 -8.85 3.92
C GLY A 98 -2.17 -7.85 4.86
N LEU A 99 -3.11 -8.33 5.67
CA LEU A 99 -3.76 -7.54 6.70
C LEU A 99 -3.85 -8.32 8.00
N GLU A 100 -3.47 -7.68 9.11
CA GLU A 100 -3.62 -8.16 10.46
C GLU A 100 -4.65 -7.28 11.19
N ARG A 101 -5.50 -7.91 12.02
CA ARG A 101 -6.42 -7.20 12.92
C ARG A 101 -5.92 -7.33 14.36
N TRP A 102 -5.60 -6.19 14.96
CA TRP A 102 -5.16 -6.09 16.34
C TRP A 102 -6.19 -5.31 17.15
N GLY A 103 -7.18 -6.00 17.71
CA GLY A 103 -8.33 -5.37 18.35
C GLY A 103 -9.12 -4.53 17.34
N LYS A 104 -9.13 -3.20 17.53
CA LYS A 104 -9.76 -2.24 16.59
C LYS A 104 -8.79 -1.72 15.51
N ALA A 105 -7.49 -1.94 15.68
CA ALA A 105 -6.48 -1.50 14.72
C ALA A 105 -6.42 -2.45 13.52
N LEU A 106 -6.32 -1.87 12.33
CA LEU A 106 -6.01 -2.57 11.09
C LEU A 106 -4.56 -2.29 10.72
N VAL A 107 -3.78 -3.34 10.52
CA VAL A 107 -2.36 -3.25 10.20
C VAL A 107 -2.11 -3.96 8.88
N ALA A 108 -1.71 -3.22 7.86
CA ALA A 108 -1.22 -3.81 6.62
C ALA A 108 0.16 -4.41 6.85
N THR A 109 0.44 -5.54 6.22
CA THR A 109 1.78 -6.15 6.20
C THR A 109 2.32 -6.16 4.78
N VAL A 110 3.58 -5.77 4.61
CA VAL A 110 4.29 -5.91 3.34
C VAL A 110 5.48 -6.83 3.55
N GLY A 111 5.44 -8.03 2.96
CA GLY A 111 6.53 -9.00 2.98
C GLY A 111 7.24 -9.08 1.63
N ASN A 112 8.52 -9.45 1.63
CA ASN A 112 9.35 -9.50 0.41
C ASN A 112 9.28 -8.19 -0.40
N ALA A 113 9.38 -7.05 0.29
CA ALA A 113 9.29 -5.74 -0.34
C ALA A 113 10.47 -5.53 -1.32
N ALA A 114 10.16 -5.16 -2.56
CA ALA A 114 11.23 -4.83 -3.53
C ALA A 114 11.89 -3.49 -3.23
N VAL A 115 11.19 -2.60 -2.51
CA VAL A 115 11.69 -1.32 -1.99
C VAL A 115 11.34 -1.27 -0.51
N ASP A 116 12.31 -1.58 0.34
CA ASP A 116 12.16 -1.65 1.80
C ASP A 116 12.52 -0.30 2.45
N ASP A 117 11.75 0.75 2.12
CA ASP A 117 11.85 2.08 2.72
C ASP A 117 10.51 2.44 3.38
N ASP A 118 10.54 2.78 4.67
CA ASP A 118 9.36 3.01 5.49
C ASP A 118 8.43 4.10 4.92
N ALA A 119 9.01 5.18 4.39
CA ALA A 119 8.28 6.31 3.84
C ALA A 119 7.61 5.96 2.51
N PHE A 120 8.32 5.23 1.64
CA PHE A 120 7.78 4.69 0.40
C PHE A 120 6.64 3.71 0.68
N LEU A 121 6.84 2.73 1.56
CA LEU A 121 5.84 1.70 1.89
C LEU A 121 4.59 2.32 2.51
N ALA A 122 4.74 3.27 3.44
CA ALA A 122 3.62 3.99 4.04
C ALA A 122 2.88 4.85 3.02
N GLY A 123 3.60 5.53 2.13
CA GLY A 123 3.01 6.28 1.02
C GLY A 123 2.19 5.38 0.09
N MET A 124 2.78 4.24 -0.29
CA MET A 124 2.19 3.24 -1.19
C MET A 124 0.90 2.66 -0.62
N VAL A 125 0.95 2.07 0.58
CA VAL A 125 -0.23 1.45 1.19
C VAL A 125 -1.31 2.49 1.46
N GLY A 126 -0.95 3.64 2.01
CA GLY A 126 -1.91 4.71 2.30
C GLY A 126 -2.63 5.21 1.05
N ALA A 127 -1.89 5.54 -0.01
CA ALA A 127 -2.48 6.05 -1.25
C ALA A 127 -3.28 4.99 -2.02
N ALA A 128 -2.87 3.72 -1.97
CA ALA A 128 -3.64 2.64 -2.58
C ALA A 128 -5.02 2.50 -1.94
N LEU A 129 -5.07 2.47 -0.61
CA LEU A 129 -6.33 2.42 0.14
C LEU A 129 -7.18 3.67 -0.10
N ALA A 130 -6.57 4.85 -0.03
CA ALA A 130 -7.28 6.12 -0.22
C ALA A 130 -7.88 6.22 -1.63
N THR A 131 -7.10 5.90 -2.66
CA THR A 131 -7.54 5.95 -4.05
C THR A 131 -8.62 4.91 -4.33
N ALA A 132 -8.45 3.68 -3.83
CA ALA A 132 -9.41 2.63 -4.09
C ALA A 132 -10.76 2.90 -3.41
N THR A 133 -10.73 3.33 -2.14
CA THR A 133 -11.94 3.50 -1.33
C THR A 133 -12.57 4.89 -1.42
N GLY A 134 -11.84 5.89 -1.94
CA GLY A 134 -12.25 7.30 -1.90
C GLY A 134 -12.24 7.92 -0.50
N LYS A 135 -11.66 7.24 0.50
CA LYS A 135 -11.62 7.70 1.90
C LYS A 135 -10.27 8.32 2.24
N ASP A 136 -10.27 9.28 3.17
CA ASP A 136 -9.05 9.87 3.73
C ASP A 136 -8.33 8.88 4.66
N THR A 137 -7.62 7.93 4.04
CA THR A 137 -6.92 6.83 4.69
C THR A 137 -5.42 7.02 4.57
N HIS A 138 -4.70 6.80 5.66
CA HIS A 138 -3.25 6.88 5.71
C HIS A 138 -2.66 5.59 6.25
N ALA A 139 -1.42 5.32 5.88
CA ALA A 139 -0.61 4.29 6.49
C ALA A 139 0.59 4.93 7.22
N VAL A 140 0.99 4.32 8.33
CA VAL A 140 2.19 4.70 9.10
C VAL A 140 2.96 3.42 9.42
N HIS A 141 4.24 3.36 9.06
CA HIS A 141 5.09 2.26 9.49
C HIS A 141 5.24 2.28 11.01
N ILE A 142 5.02 1.13 11.66
CA ILE A 142 5.02 0.97 13.12
C ILE A 142 5.96 -0.16 13.57
N GLY A 143 6.84 -0.61 12.68
CA GLY A 143 7.82 -1.66 12.94
C GLY A 143 7.83 -2.77 11.88
N SER A 144 8.80 -3.66 11.99
CA SER A 144 8.96 -4.83 11.13
C SER A 144 9.18 -6.08 11.98
N ALA A 145 8.58 -7.20 11.60
CA ALA A 145 8.85 -8.51 12.20
C ALA A 145 8.63 -9.62 11.17
N ASP A 146 9.31 -10.75 11.34
CA ASP A 146 9.15 -11.93 10.49
C ASP A 146 9.35 -11.63 8.99
N GLY A 147 10.25 -10.70 8.67
CA GLY A 147 10.51 -10.26 7.29
C GLY A 147 9.38 -9.43 6.66
N LYS A 148 8.48 -8.86 7.47
CA LYS A 148 7.36 -8.03 7.02
C LYS A 148 7.38 -6.66 7.70
N ALA A 149 7.24 -5.61 6.90
CA ALA A 149 6.91 -4.28 7.39
C ALA A 149 5.45 -4.24 7.85
N ARG A 150 5.18 -3.64 9.01
CA ARG A 150 3.82 -3.43 9.55
C ARG A 150 3.45 -1.96 9.46
N LEU A 151 2.32 -1.70 8.83
CA LEU A 151 1.82 -0.35 8.61
C LEU A 151 0.42 -0.19 9.21
N LEU A 152 0.28 0.68 10.20
CA LEU A 152 -1.02 1.02 10.77
C LEU A 152 -1.85 1.75 9.71
N ILE A 153 -3.07 1.27 9.46
CA ILE A 153 -4.07 1.97 8.66
C ILE A 153 -4.89 2.86 9.59
N ALA A 154 -4.94 4.17 9.31
CA ALA A 154 -5.57 5.13 10.20
C ALA A 154 -6.11 6.37 9.48
N SER A 155 -6.97 7.13 10.17
CA SER A 155 -7.35 8.48 9.76
C SER A 155 -6.17 9.44 9.88
N ARG A 156 -6.25 10.61 9.23
CA ARG A 156 -5.18 11.61 9.23
C ARG A 156 -4.67 11.98 10.62
N GLY A 157 -5.57 12.40 11.52
CA GLY A 157 -5.20 12.80 12.87
C GLY A 157 -4.59 11.65 13.69
N THR A 158 -5.09 10.43 13.51
CA THR A 158 -4.51 9.25 14.17
C THR A 158 -3.12 8.93 13.62
N ALA A 159 -2.93 9.02 12.30
CA ALA A 159 -1.65 8.82 11.66
C ALA A 159 -0.61 9.85 12.12
N GLU A 160 -0.97 11.12 12.22
CA GLU A 160 -0.10 12.19 12.75
C GLU A 160 0.33 11.89 14.19
N ARG A 161 -0.61 11.51 15.06
CA ARG A 161 -0.31 11.09 16.44
C ARG A 161 0.64 9.90 16.50
N VAL A 162 0.42 8.88 15.66
CA VAL A 162 1.25 7.65 15.64
C VAL A 162 2.65 7.93 15.11
N ARG A 163 2.81 8.82 14.11
CA ARG A 163 4.15 9.28 13.69
C ARG A 163 4.93 9.90 14.85
N GLY A 164 4.25 10.63 15.74
CA GLY A 164 4.86 11.15 16.97
C GLY A 164 5.37 10.04 17.89
N TYR A 165 4.63 8.94 18.07
CA TYR A 165 5.08 7.80 18.86
C TYR A 165 6.27 7.07 18.22
N VAL A 166 6.22 6.87 16.90
CA VAL A 166 7.33 6.26 16.14
C VAL A 166 8.60 7.12 16.25
N ALA A 167 8.47 8.44 16.11
CA ALA A 167 9.60 9.36 16.28
C ALA A 167 10.17 9.35 17.71
N ALA A 168 9.35 9.03 18.71
CA ALA A 168 9.78 8.84 20.10
C ALA A 168 10.40 7.45 20.36
N GLY A 169 10.51 6.58 19.35
CA GLY A 169 11.09 5.23 19.48
C GLY A 169 10.17 4.22 20.16
N GLU A 170 8.87 4.49 20.22
CA GLU A 170 7.91 3.56 20.83
C GLU A 170 7.81 2.25 20.05
N SER A 171 7.68 1.14 20.78
CA SER A 171 7.53 -0.18 20.16
C SER A 171 6.15 -0.35 19.54
N PHE A 172 6.06 -1.24 18.54
CA PHE A 172 4.80 -1.68 17.94
C PHE A 172 3.69 -1.97 18.97
N GLY A 173 3.99 -2.80 19.98
CA GLY A 173 3.04 -3.16 21.03
C GLY A 173 2.58 -1.95 21.85
N SER A 174 3.52 -1.10 22.27
CA SER A 174 3.23 0.14 23.01
C SER A 174 2.33 1.10 22.21
N ILE A 175 2.62 1.28 20.91
CA ILE A 175 1.80 2.11 20.01
C ILE A 175 0.36 1.60 19.97
N LEU A 176 0.16 0.28 19.80
CA LEU A 176 -1.17 -0.31 19.74
C LEU A 176 -1.92 -0.18 21.07
N GLU A 177 -1.25 -0.37 22.20
CA GLU A 177 -1.83 -0.18 23.54
C GLU A 177 -2.29 1.27 23.75
N LYS A 178 -1.45 2.26 23.40
CA LYS A 178 -1.80 3.69 23.50
C LYS A 178 -2.99 4.07 22.61
N LEU A 179 -3.12 3.46 21.44
CA LEU A 179 -4.28 3.68 20.56
C LEU A 179 -5.57 3.08 21.12
N HIS A 180 -5.49 1.96 21.84
CA HIS A 180 -6.63 1.39 22.55
C HIS A 180 -7.02 2.21 23.79
N GLY A 181 -6.04 2.70 24.56
CA GLY A 181 -6.27 3.50 25.76
C GLY A 181 -6.76 4.93 25.50
N GLY A 182 -6.47 5.49 24.32
CA GLY A 182 -6.89 6.84 23.92
C GLY A 182 -8.25 6.91 23.18
N ALA A 183 -9.08 5.87 23.26
CA ALA A 183 -10.41 5.78 22.63
C ALA A 183 -11.56 5.94 23.65
N ALA A 184 -11.31 6.69 24.73
CA ALA A 184 -12.32 7.10 25.71
C ALA A 184 -12.77 8.54 25.44
#